data_AF-A0A0F2QBK3-F1
#
_entry.id   AF-A0A0F2QBK3-F1
#
_cell.length_a   1.000
_cell.length_b   1.000
_cell.length_c   1.000
_cell.angle_alpha   90.00
_cell.angle_beta   90.00
_cell.angle_gamma   90.00
#
_symmetry.space_group_name_H-M   'P 1'
#
loop_
_entity.id
_entity.type
_entity.pdbx_description
1 polymer ?
#
loop_
_entity_poly.entity_id
_entity_poly.type
_entity_poly.pdbx_seq_one_letter_code
_entity_poly.pdbx_strand_id
1 'polypeptide(L)'
;MMTRHRRRTNSKDYVSENGSAWMKLSRRAAEELAENLEREGEIIVRIEGGVWHDPGFEARLDEIWDAVVRPNTSQTLYDFTNLDALNFIKTRSSLIDTFILTSVKLRQLNDQEGALPPMGST
;
A
#
# COMPACT_ATOMS: atom_id res chain seq x y z
N MET A 1 -7.76 -14.25 -15.65
CA MET A 1 -8.89 -14.06 -14.71
C MET A 1 -8.31 -13.76 -13.34
N MET A 2 -8.56 -12.59 -12.76
CA MET A 2 -8.03 -12.20 -11.44
C MET A 2 -8.73 -13.00 -10.33
N THR A 3 -8.01 -13.83 -9.58
CA THR A 3 -8.59 -14.63 -8.49
C THR A 3 -8.69 -13.82 -7.20
N ARG A 4 -9.75 -13.02 -7.05
CA ARG A 4 -9.98 -12.14 -5.88
C ARG A 4 -10.26 -12.87 -4.55
N HIS A 5 -10.52 -14.18 -4.62
CA HIS A 5 -10.87 -15.06 -3.50
C HIS A 5 -9.68 -15.84 -2.94
N ARG A 6 -8.45 -15.52 -3.37
CA ARG A 6 -7.24 -16.18 -2.87
C ARG A 6 -6.39 -15.20 -2.09
N ARG A 7 -5.92 -15.63 -0.92
CA ARG A 7 -4.83 -14.98 -0.20
C ARG A 7 -3.49 -15.38 -0.83
N ARG A 8 -2.66 -14.39 -1.18
CA ARG A 8 -1.30 -14.59 -1.66
C ARG A 8 -0.34 -14.64 -0.48
N THR A 9 0.63 -15.53 -0.58
CA THR A 9 1.72 -15.68 0.40
C THR A 9 3.06 -15.22 -0.15
N ASN A 10 3.08 -14.74 -1.41
CA ASN A 10 4.26 -14.23 -2.08
C ASN A 10 4.01 -12.76 -2.47
N SER A 11 4.87 -11.87 -2.02
CA SER A 11 4.80 -10.42 -2.32
C SER A 11 4.98 -10.13 -3.82
N LYS A 12 5.74 -10.95 -4.54
CA LYS A 12 6.01 -10.76 -5.98
C LYS A 12 4.74 -10.85 -6.84
N ASP A 13 3.74 -11.60 -6.37
CA ASP A 13 2.45 -11.72 -7.06
C ASP A 13 1.80 -10.33 -7.21
N TYR A 14 1.99 -9.44 -6.22
CA TYR A 14 1.43 -8.09 -6.20
C TYR A 14 1.84 -7.28 -7.44
N VAL A 15 3.12 -7.19 -7.74
CA VAL A 15 3.62 -6.42 -8.88
C VAL A 15 3.22 -7.12 -10.18
N SER A 16 3.37 -8.45 -10.26
CA SER A 16 3.11 -9.22 -11.49
C SER A 16 1.63 -9.23 -11.92
N GLU A 17 0.70 -9.12 -10.96
CA GLU A 17 -0.75 -9.17 -11.22
C GLU A 17 -1.43 -7.80 -11.08
N ASN A 18 -0.67 -6.71 -10.87
CA ASN A 18 -1.21 -5.38 -10.58
C ASN A 18 -2.17 -5.40 -9.38
N GLY A 19 -1.67 -5.90 -8.25
CA GLY A 19 -2.42 -6.24 -7.03
C GLY A 19 -2.91 -5.07 -6.19
N SER A 20 -2.55 -3.83 -6.54
CA SER A 20 -2.87 -2.63 -5.78
C SER A 20 -4.37 -2.48 -5.52
N ALA A 21 -4.73 -2.22 -4.27
CA ALA A 21 -6.10 -2.01 -3.77
C ALA A 21 -7.06 -3.21 -3.82
N TRP A 22 -6.61 -4.43 -4.17
CA TRP A 22 -7.53 -5.59 -4.17
C TRP A 22 -6.93 -6.93 -3.75
N MET A 23 -5.60 -7.08 -3.84
CA MET A 23 -4.93 -8.34 -3.53
C MET A 23 -4.82 -8.55 -2.02
N LYS A 24 -5.23 -9.73 -1.56
CA LYS A 24 -5.14 -10.13 -0.15
C LYS A 24 -3.78 -10.77 0.05
N LEU A 25 -2.91 -10.14 0.81
CA LEU A 25 -1.59 -10.65 1.17
C LEU A 25 -1.64 -11.22 2.57
N SER A 26 -1.02 -12.38 2.79
CA SER A 26 -0.66 -12.79 4.15
C SER A 26 0.22 -11.72 4.80
N ARG A 27 0.18 -11.61 6.12
CA ARG A 27 1.07 -10.74 6.91
C ARG A 27 2.52 -10.74 6.40
N ARG A 28 3.16 -11.91 6.29
CA ARG A 28 4.55 -12.02 5.83
C ARG A 28 4.75 -11.42 4.43
N ALA A 29 3.84 -11.72 3.50
CA ALA A 29 3.91 -11.16 2.15
C ALA A 29 3.69 -9.64 2.13
N ALA A 30 2.85 -9.11 3.03
CA ALA A 30 2.65 -7.67 3.17
C ALA A 30 3.90 -6.96 3.76
N GLU A 31 4.53 -7.56 4.77
CA GLU A 31 5.80 -7.09 5.34
C GLU A 31 6.91 -7.09 4.30
N GLU A 32 7.09 -8.20 3.58
CA GLU A 32 8.07 -8.31 2.48
C GLU A 32 7.78 -7.29 1.37
N LEU A 33 6.51 -7.02 1.06
CA LEU A 33 6.17 -5.99 0.07
C LEU A 33 6.56 -4.60 0.57
N ALA A 34 6.18 -4.23 1.80
CA ALA A 34 6.51 -2.92 2.39
C ALA A 34 8.02 -2.67 2.50
N GLU A 35 8.82 -3.71 2.74
CA GLU A 35 10.29 -3.62 2.78
C GLU A 35 10.94 -3.37 1.41
N ASN A 36 10.28 -3.76 0.31
CA ASN A 36 10.93 -3.84 -1.00
C ASN A 36 10.27 -2.96 -2.09
N LEU A 37 9.03 -2.51 -1.90
CA LEU A 37 8.24 -1.85 -2.95
C LEU A 37 8.87 -0.55 -3.47
N GLU A 38 9.62 0.17 -2.63
CA GLU A 38 10.32 1.40 -3.04
C GLU A 38 11.32 1.15 -4.18
N ARG A 39 11.98 -0.02 -4.19
CA ARG A 39 12.93 -0.40 -5.25
C ARG A 39 12.25 -0.56 -6.61
N GLU A 40 10.94 -0.78 -6.62
CA GLU A 40 10.10 -0.86 -7.81
C GLU A 40 9.55 0.53 -8.23
N GLY A 41 9.94 1.61 -7.53
CA GLY A 41 9.50 2.97 -7.81
C GLY A 41 8.08 3.29 -7.36
N GLU A 42 7.56 2.52 -6.39
CA GLU A 42 6.23 2.65 -5.82
C GLU A 42 6.27 2.84 -4.31
N ILE A 43 5.27 3.55 -3.77
CA ILE A 43 5.08 3.74 -2.34
C ILE A 43 3.71 3.24 -1.92
N ILE A 44 3.60 2.75 -0.69
CA ILE A 44 2.32 2.36 -0.09
C ILE A 44 1.64 3.63 0.43
N VAL A 45 0.40 3.86 0.02
CA VAL A 45 -0.40 5.01 0.46
C VAL A 45 -1.56 4.62 1.37
N ARG A 46 -1.94 3.34 1.37
CA ARG A 46 -2.97 2.81 2.26
C ARG A 46 -2.75 1.33 2.54
N ILE A 47 -3.09 0.92 3.74
CA ILE A 47 -3.17 -0.48 4.17
C ILE A 47 -4.56 -0.71 4.77
N GLU A 48 -5.21 -1.80 4.38
CA GLU A 48 -6.43 -2.31 5.00
C GLU A 48 -6.13 -3.68 5.60
N GLY A 49 -6.17 -3.78 6.92
CA GLY A 49 -6.00 -5.03 7.67
C GLY A 49 -7.31 -5.78 7.86
N GLY A 50 -7.21 -7.10 7.99
CA GLY A 50 -8.35 -7.94 8.30
C GLY A 50 -8.00 -9.39 8.61
N VAL A 51 -9.06 -10.18 8.74
CA VAL A 51 -9.01 -11.60 9.08
C VAL A 51 -9.31 -12.45 7.85
N TRP A 52 -8.52 -13.50 7.64
CA TRP A 52 -8.79 -14.49 6.61
C TRP A 52 -9.60 -15.68 7.12
N HIS A 53 -10.63 -16.07 6.37
CA HIS A 53 -11.58 -17.14 6.70
C HIS A 53 -11.55 -18.34 5.73
N ASP A 54 -10.58 -18.40 4.82
CA ASP A 54 -10.32 -19.49 3.85
C ASP A 54 -11.54 -20.18 3.17
N PRO A 55 -12.08 -19.63 2.06
CA PRO A 55 -11.80 -18.31 1.50
C PRO A 55 -12.71 -17.25 2.10
N GLY A 56 -12.15 -16.07 2.38
CA GLY A 56 -12.93 -14.92 2.83
C GLY A 56 -12.04 -13.89 3.48
N PHE A 57 -12.25 -12.62 3.16
CA PHE A 57 -11.56 -11.52 3.81
C PHE A 57 -12.58 -10.68 4.56
N GLU A 58 -12.42 -10.60 5.87
CA GLU A 58 -13.18 -9.70 6.72
C GLU A 58 -12.31 -8.47 7.01
N ALA A 59 -12.63 -7.36 6.35
CA ALA A 59 -11.99 -6.08 6.59
C ALA A 59 -12.33 -5.55 7.99
N ARG A 60 -11.34 -4.99 8.68
CA ARG A 60 -11.50 -4.40 10.01
C ARG A 60 -11.30 -2.89 9.89
N LEU A 61 -12.37 -2.12 10.13
CA LEU A 61 -12.36 -0.66 9.93
C LEU A 61 -11.38 0.06 10.85
N ASP A 62 -11.08 -0.54 12.00
CA ASP A 62 -10.08 -0.10 12.98
C ASP A 62 -8.64 -0.49 12.60
N GLU A 63 -8.46 -1.23 11.50
CA GLU A 63 -7.16 -1.69 11.00
C GLU A 63 -6.83 -1.06 9.64
N ILE A 64 -7.21 0.20 9.45
CA ILE A 64 -6.87 0.99 8.27
C ILE A 64 -5.72 1.95 8.63
N TRP A 65 -4.71 1.98 7.77
CA TRP A 65 -3.65 2.98 7.80
C TRP A 65 -3.62 3.73 6.49
N ASP A 66 -3.44 5.04 6.57
CA ASP A 66 -3.29 5.94 5.45
C ASP A 66 -1.96 6.68 5.60
N ALA A 67 -1.20 6.72 4.52
CA ALA A 67 0.03 7.49 4.48
C ALA A 67 -0.28 8.99 4.59
N VAL A 68 0.51 9.70 5.38
CA VAL A 68 0.50 11.18 5.39
C VAL A 68 1.37 11.67 4.24
N VAL A 69 0.87 11.56 3.01
CA VAL A 69 1.58 12.06 1.82
C VAL A 69 1.31 13.55 1.66
N ARG A 70 2.37 14.36 1.71
CA ARG A 70 2.31 15.79 1.35
C ARG A 70 2.88 15.97 -0.06
N PRO A 71 2.24 16.76 -0.95
CA PRO A 71 2.84 17.14 -2.23
C PRO A 71 4.22 17.78 -2.02
N ASN A 72 5.16 17.54 -2.93
CA ASN A 72 6.52 18.10 -2.96
C ASN A 72 7.43 17.68 -1.80
N THR A 73 7.30 16.43 -1.35
CA THR A 73 8.16 15.85 -0.33
C THR A 73 9.32 15.07 -0.96
N SER A 74 10.51 15.14 -0.35
CA SER A 74 11.74 14.53 -0.88
C SER A 74 11.64 13.00 -0.88
N GLN A 75 12.53 12.33 -1.64
CA GLN A 75 12.66 10.87 -1.65
C GLN A 75 12.71 10.28 -0.23
N THR A 76 13.42 10.93 0.68
CA THR A 76 13.53 10.51 2.09
C THR A 76 12.18 10.39 2.82
N LEU A 77 11.18 11.19 2.46
CA LEU A 77 9.82 11.10 3.03
C LEU A 77 9.04 9.88 2.51
N TYR A 78 9.39 9.36 1.34
CA TYR A 78 8.85 8.11 0.82
C TYR A 78 9.40 6.90 1.59
N ASP A 79 10.69 6.90 1.91
CA ASP A 79 11.33 5.86 2.73
C ASP A 79 10.64 5.77 4.11
N PHE A 80 10.33 6.93 4.71
CA PHE A 80 9.58 6.99 5.96
C PHE A 80 8.16 6.43 5.85
N THR A 81 7.53 6.60 4.68
CA THR A 81 6.16 6.13 4.45
C THR A 81 6.10 4.60 4.40
N ASN A 82 7.03 3.95 3.70
CA ASN A 82 7.09 2.49 3.65
C ASN A 82 7.56 1.87 4.97
N LEU A 83 8.46 2.56 5.69
CA LEU A 83 8.85 2.13 7.04
C LEU A 83 7.67 2.21 8.03
N ASP A 84 6.87 3.28 7.96
CA ASP A 84 5.67 3.42 8.78
C ASP A 84 4.61 2.37 8.41
N ALA A 85 4.40 2.11 7.12
CA ALA A 85 3.57 1.03 6.61
C ALA A 85 4.01 -0.34 7.16
N LEU A 86 5.32 -0.62 7.15
CA LEU A 86 5.89 -1.86 7.69
C LEU A 86 5.66 -1.97 9.21
N ASN A 87 5.89 -0.89 9.95
CA ASN A 87 5.65 -0.83 11.39
C ASN A 87 4.17 -1.01 11.73
N PHE A 88 3.28 -0.40 10.95
CA PHE A 88 1.84 -0.58 11.08
C PHE A 88 1.50 -2.06 11.01
N ILE A 89 1.96 -2.77 9.97
CA ILE A 89 1.73 -4.22 9.80
C ILE A 89 2.30 -5.00 10.98
N LYS A 90 3.60 -4.83 11.30
CA LYS A 90 4.30 -5.60 12.34
C LYS A 90 3.69 -5.46 13.74
N THR A 91 3.10 -4.31 14.05
CA THR A 91 2.49 -4.03 15.37
C THR A 91 1.06 -4.52 15.51
N ARG A 92 0.42 -5.02 14.44
CA ARG A 92 -0.95 -5.54 14.51
C ARG A 92 -1.05 -6.84 15.30
N SER A 93 -2.17 -7.02 16.00
CA SER A 93 -2.55 -8.29 16.64
C SER A 93 -2.40 -9.47 15.68
N SER A 94 -2.04 -10.64 16.21
CA SER A 94 -1.93 -11.89 15.42
C SER A 94 -3.26 -12.31 14.78
N LEU A 95 -4.40 -11.82 15.29
CA LEU A 95 -5.72 -12.01 14.69
C LEU A 95 -5.85 -11.33 13.33
N ILE A 96 -5.13 -10.21 13.12
CA ILE A 96 -5.06 -9.52 11.85
C ILE A 96 -3.95 -10.17 11.04
N ASP A 97 -4.31 -11.06 10.12
CA ASP A 97 -3.36 -11.92 9.43
C ASP A 97 -3.27 -11.66 7.92
N THR A 98 -4.11 -10.75 7.42
CA THR A 98 -4.28 -10.50 6.00
C THR A 98 -4.44 -9.01 5.72
N PHE A 99 -3.78 -8.54 4.67
CA PHE A 99 -3.68 -7.12 4.34
C PHE A 99 -3.94 -6.88 2.85
N ILE A 100 -4.60 -5.76 2.54
CA ILE A 100 -4.70 -5.21 1.19
C ILE A 100 -3.90 -3.90 1.19
N LEU A 101 -2.99 -3.77 0.23
CA LEU A 101 -2.11 -2.61 0.10
C LEU A 101 -2.47 -1.82 -1.16
N THR A 102 -2.57 -0.50 -1.03
CA THR A 102 -2.68 0.40 -2.17
C THR A 102 -1.35 1.12 -2.35
N SER A 103 -0.77 0.99 -3.54
CA SER A 103 0.45 1.67 -3.94
C SER A 103 0.22 2.67 -5.08
N VAL A 104 1.10 3.68 -5.16
CA VAL A 104 1.17 4.62 -6.28
C VAL A 104 2.61 4.74 -6.77
N LYS A 105 2.79 5.05 -8.06
CA LYS A 105 4.12 5.29 -8.62
C LYS A 105 4.63 6.66 -8.20
N LEU A 106 5.91 6.73 -7.84
CA LEU A 106 6.57 7.98 -7.45
C LEU A 106 6.45 9.09 -8.52
N ARG A 107 6.54 8.74 -9.80
CA ARG A 107 6.37 9.71 -10.91
C ARG A 107 4.97 10.32 -10.98
N GLN A 108 3.93 9.54 -10.65
CA GLN A 108 2.54 10.00 -10.73
C GLN A 108 2.19 11.03 -9.64
N LEU A 109 2.93 11.04 -8.53
CA LEU A 109 2.78 12.07 -7.49
C LEU A 109 3.33 13.43 -7.94
N ASN A 110 4.36 13.44 -8.80
CA ASN A 110 4.92 14.66 -9.36
C ASN A 110 4.08 15.21 -10.54
N ASP A 111 3.41 14.33 -11.30
CA ASP A 111 2.61 14.73 -12.48
C ASP A 111 1.25 15.38 -12.14
N GLN A 112 0.75 15.25 -10.90
CA GLN A 112 -0.46 15.94 -10.42
C GLN A 112 -0.27 17.48 -10.31
N GLU A 113 0.95 17.96 -10.50
CA GLU A 113 1.33 19.38 -10.39
C GLU A 113 1.08 20.19 -11.68
N GLY A 114 1.00 19.54 -12.86
CA GLY A 114 0.87 20.24 -14.15
C GLY A 114 -0.53 20.77 -14.51
N ALA A 115 -1.53 20.52 -13.67
CA ALA A 115 -2.94 20.79 -14.01
C ALA A 115 -3.54 22.05 -13.35
N LEU A 116 -2.78 22.79 -12.55
CA LEU A 116 -3.25 24.05 -11.98
C LEU A 116 -2.95 25.20 -12.97
N PRO A 117 -3.99 25.92 -13.48
CA PRO A 117 -3.74 27.08 -14.32
C PRO A 117 -3.01 28.16 -13.51
N PRO A 118 -2.14 28.97 -14.15
CA PRO A 118 -1.48 30.07 -13.46
C PRO A 118 -2.55 30.98 -12.86
N MET A 119 -2.52 31.13 -11.53
CA MET A 119 -3.36 32.13 -10.86
C MET A 119 -2.99 33.48 -11.43
N GLY A 120 -3.92 34.03 -12.22
CA GLY A 120 -3.75 35.29 -12.91
C GLY A 120 -3.35 36.38 -11.93
N SER A 121 -2.25 37.06 -12.25
CA SER A 121 -1.88 38.33 -11.67
C SER A 121 -2.90 39.39 -12.07
N THR A 122 -3.63 39.93 -11.10
CA THR A 122 -4.29 41.24 -11.15
C THR A 122 -3.87 42.05 -9.94
#